data_AF-A0A5K1BT98-F1
#
_entry.id   AF-A0A5K1BT98-F1
#
_cell.length_a   1.000
_cell.length_b   1.000
_cell.length_c   1.000
_cell.angle_alpha   90.00
_cell.angle_beta   90.00
_cell.angle_gamma   90.00
#
_symmetry.space_group_name_H-M   'P 1'
#
loop_
_entity.id
_entity.type
_entity.pdbx_description
1 polymer ?
#
loop_
_entity_poly.entity_id
_entity_poly.type
_entity_poly.pdbx_seq_one_letter_code
_entity_poly.pdbx_strand_id
1 'polypeptide(L)' 'FIINAAARHCVQIATHPSGCIMMQKCLQHSKGRLKRLLINEIIENSLHLSQDPFG' A
#
# COMPACT_ATOMS: atom_id res chain seq x y z
N PHE A 1 -11.31 -8.18 3.05
CA PHE A 1 -11.09 -8.46 1.63
C PHE A 1 -10.17 -7.43 0.99
N ILE A 2 -10.57 -6.15 0.94
CA ILE A 2 -9.82 -5.04 0.31
C ILE A 2 -8.38 -4.91 0.83
N ILE A 3 -8.16 -4.92 2.15
CA ILE A 3 -6.79 -4.76 2.72
C ILE A 3 -5.84 -5.89 2.30
N ASN A 4 -6.32 -7.13 2.22
CA ASN A 4 -5.48 -8.26 1.77
C ASN A 4 -5.16 -8.20 0.28
N ALA A 5 -6.03 -7.59 -0.54
CA ALA A 5 -5.75 -7.33 -1.95
C ALA A 5 -4.79 -6.13 -2.09
N ALA A 6 -5.01 -5.07 -1.31
CA ALA A 6 -4.15 -3.88 -1.27
C ALA A 6 -2.70 -4.24 -0.88
N ALA A 7 -2.52 -5.16 0.05
CA ALA A 7 -1.20 -5.70 0.34
C ALA A 7 -0.65 -6.55 -0.81
N ARG A 8 -1.39 -7.54 -1.32
CA ARG A 8 -0.91 -8.40 -2.41
C ARG A 8 -0.55 -7.64 -3.69
N HIS A 9 -1.16 -6.49 -3.92
CA HIS A 9 -0.96 -5.65 -5.10
C HIS A 9 -0.42 -4.26 -4.72
N CYS A 10 0.34 -4.15 -3.62
CA CYS A 10 0.78 -2.88 -3.04
C CYS A 10 1.47 -1.97 -4.05
N VAL A 11 2.45 -2.51 -4.80
CA VAL A 11 3.19 -1.75 -5.82
C VAL A 11 2.26 -1.26 -6.93
N GLN A 12 1.51 -2.17 -7.54
CA GLN A 12 0.62 -1.85 -8.66
C GLN A 12 -0.44 -0.80 -8.29
N ILE A 13 -0.91 -0.84 -7.05
CA ILE A 13 -1.86 0.15 -6.55
C ILE A 13 -1.13 1.46 -6.26
N ALA A 14 -0.02 1.45 -5.51
CA ALA A 14 0.66 2.67 -5.08
C ALA A 14 1.18 3.50 -6.26
N THR A 15 1.61 2.87 -7.36
CA THR A 15 2.07 3.56 -8.58
C THR A 15 0.95 4.00 -9.53
N HIS A 16 -0.32 3.81 -9.15
CA HIS A 16 -1.46 4.32 -9.93
C HIS A 16 -1.77 5.78 -9.55
N PRO A 17 -2.17 6.66 -10.50
CA PRO A 17 -2.48 8.08 -10.25
C PRO A 17 -3.50 8.41 -9.14
N SER A 18 -4.16 7.41 -8.56
CA SER A 18 -5.08 7.58 -7.43
C SER A 18 -4.96 6.46 -6.39
N GLY A 19 -4.03 5.52 -6.58
CA GLY A 19 -3.94 4.37 -5.71
C GLY A 19 -3.24 4.68 -4.39
N CYS A 20 -2.38 5.70 -4.33
CA CYS A 20 -1.86 6.24 -3.06
C CYS A 20 -3.00 6.69 -2.12
N ILE A 21 -4.04 7.36 -2.63
CA ILE A 21 -5.23 7.75 -1.83
C ILE A 21 -5.95 6.52 -1.28
N MET A 22 -6.07 5.46 -2.08
CA MET A 22 -6.67 4.21 -1.62
C MET A 22 -5.81 3.51 -0.56
N MET A 23 -4.49 3.48 -0.73
CA MET A 23 -3.55 2.87 0.22
C MET A 23 -3.57 3.60 1.57
N GLN A 24 -3.60 4.94 1.56
CA GLN A 24 -3.74 5.74 2.78
C GLN A 24 -5.06 5.45 3.48
N LYS A 25 -6.19 5.36 2.76
CA LYS A 25 -7.47 4.95 3.34
C LYS A 25 -7.41 3.54 3.92
N CYS A 26 -6.73 2.60 3.26
CA CYS A 26 -6.53 1.25 3.79
C CYS A 26 -5.70 1.25 5.08
N LEU A 27 -4.66 2.08 5.18
CA LEU A 27 -3.85 2.24 6.39
C LEU A 27 -4.61 2.90 7.55
N GLN A 28 -5.50 3.84 7.25
CA GLN A 28 -6.35 4.51 8.24
C GLN A 28 -7.40 3.57 8.84
N HIS A 29 -8.00 2.70 8.01
CA HIS A 29 -9.09 1.81 8.44
C HIS A 29 -8.62 0.40 8.84
N SER A 30 -7.36 0.04 8.56
CA SER A 30 -6.79 -1.23 9.01
C SER A 30 -6.33 -1.17 10.46
N LYS A 31 -6.45 -2.30 11.17
CA LYS A 31 -6.00 -2.44 12.56
C LYS A 31 -5.27 -3.77 12.75
N GLY A 32 -4.43 -3.83 13.79
CA GLY A 32 -3.71 -5.04 14.20
C GLY A 32 -2.90 -5.66 13.05
N ARG A 33 -3.09 -6.96 12.82
CA ARG A 33 -2.32 -7.75 11.85
C ARG A 33 -2.41 -7.20 10.42
N LEU A 34 -3.60 -6.73 10.00
CA LEU A 34 -3.80 -6.23 8.63
C LEU A 34 -3.04 -4.94 8.36
N LYS A 35 -3.00 -4.03 9.35
CA LYS A 35 -2.23 -2.78 9.23
C LYS A 35 -0.74 -3.06 9.14
N ARG A 36 -0.23 -3.97 9.99
CA ARG A 36 1.17 -4.39 9.96
C ARG A 36 1.54 -5.04 8.64
N LEU A 37 0.65 -5.85 8.08
CA LEU A 37 0.87 -6.49 6.79
C LEU A 37 1.01 -5.46 5.66
N LEU A 38 0.12 -4.45 5.60
CA LEU A 38 0.24 -3.34 4.64
C LEU A 38 1.54 -2.54 4.81
N ILE A 39 1.91 -2.20 6.05
CA ILE A 39 3.13 -1.44 6.33
C ILE A 39 4.37 -2.22 5.89
N ASN A 40 4.44 -3.51 6.22
CA ASN A 40 5.56 -4.35 5.82
C ASN A 40 5.70 -4.36 4.30
N GLU A 41 4.60 -4.54 3.57
CA GLU A 41 4.65 -4.57 2.11
C GLU A 41 5.14 -3.24 1.51
N ILE A 42 4.72 -2.10 2.08
CA ILE A 42 5.21 -0.78 1.65
C ILE A 42 6.71 -0.65 1.93
N ILE A 43 7.19 -1.12 3.09
CA ILE A 43 8.61 -1.06 3.45
C ILE A 43 9.45 -1.92 2.49
N GLU A 44 9.04 -3.16 2.24
CA GLU A 44 9.74 -4.09 1.34
C GLU A 44 9.86 -3.51 -0.08
N ASN A 45 8.89 -2.71 -0.52
CA ASN A 45 8.86 -2.10 -1.85
C ASN A 45 9.27 -0.62 -1.86
N SER A 46 9.69 -0.05 -0.73
CA SER A 46 9.90 1.40 -0.54
C SER A 46 10.90 2.02 -1.53
N LEU A 47 11.96 1.30 -1.89
CA LEU A 47 12.93 1.75 -2.88
C LEU A 47 12.27 1.94 -4.25
N HIS A 48 11.47 0.97 -4.69
CA HIS A 48 10.79 1.03 -5.98
C HIS A 48 9.71 2.10 -5.98
N LEU A 49 8.92 2.20 -4.90
CA LEU A 49 7.89 3.22 -4.75
C LEU A 49 8.48 4.64 -4.77
N SER A 50 9.60 4.88 -4.08
CA SER A 50 10.25 6.19 -4.05
C SER A 50 10.79 6.69 -5.39
N GLN A 51 10.93 5.79 -6.36
CA GLN A 51 11.39 6.11 -7.72
C GLN A 51 10.22 6.34 -8.68
N ASP A 52 9.00 5.98 -8.29
CA ASP A 52 7.80 6.19 -9.09
C ASP A 52 7.19 7.57 -8.78
N PRO A 53 6.72 8.34 -9.78
CA PRO A 53 6.12 9.65 -9.56
C PRO A 53 4.85 9.65 -8.70
N PHE A 54 4.21 8.49 -8.48
CA PHE A 54 3.02 8.33 -7.65
C PHE A 54 3.24 7.52 -6.37
N GLY A 55 4.42 6.88 -6.21
CA GLY A 55 4.72 5.89 -5.17
C GLY A 55 5.07 6.45 -3.80
#